data_AF-A0A256GZH1-F1
#
_entry.id   AF-A0A256GZH1-F1
#
_cell.length_a   1.000
_cell.length_b   1.000
_cell.length_c   1.000
_cell.angle_alpha   90.00
_cell.angle_beta   90.00
_cell.angle_gamma   90.00
#
_symmetry.space_group_name_H-M   'P 1'
#
loop_
_entity.id
_entity.type
_entity.pdbx_description
1 polymer ?
#
loop_
_entity_poly.entity_id
_entity_poly.type
_entity_poly.pdbx_seq_one_letter_code
_entity_poly.pdbx_strand_id
1 'polypeptide(L)'
;MICDSLYSADICEQFYEADRDAICMLPVFVGFANGEAPVVLNEEHSEFCWVPFETAISLVPFAGQRHVLRHIQAEFAEKQPLRHLLIDMLPPAQPET
;
A
#
# COMPACT_ATOMS: atom_id res chain seq x y z
N MET A 1 1.26 -0.90 -12.78
CA MET A 1 0.44 -1.97 -12.20
C MET A 1 -1.01 -1.53 -12.25
N ILE A 2 -1.93 -2.39 -12.68
CA ILE A 2 -3.38 -2.15 -12.61
C ILE A 2 -3.87 -2.99 -11.43
N CYS A 3 -4.63 -2.38 -10.52
CA CYS A 3 -5.31 -3.11 -9.43
C CYS A 3 -6.80 -3.25 -9.77
N ASP A 4 -7.40 -4.37 -9.37
CA ASP A 4 -8.81 -4.67 -9.61
C ASP A 4 -9.72 -3.89 -8.63
N SER A 5 -9.19 -3.58 -7.45
CA SER A 5 -9.85 -2.76 -6.45
C SER A 5 -8.82 -2.03 -5.60
N LEU A 6 -9.20 -0.83 -5.16
CA LEU A 6 -8.39 0.07 -4.33
C LEU A 6 -9.20 0.46 -3.10
N TYR A 7 -8.60 0.35 -1.92
CA TYR A 7 -9.21 0.70 -0.64
C TYR A 7 -8.36 1.71 0.11
N SER A 8 -9.01 2.58 0.89
CA SER A 8 -8.38 3.24 2.03
C SER A 8 -8.04 2.17 3.07
N ALA A 9 -6.82 2.16 3.58
CA ALA A 9 -6.42 1.15 4.57
C ALA A 9 -6.97 1.43 5.98
N ASP A 10 -7.69 2.54 6.19
CA ASP A 10 -8.15 3.00 7.52
C ASP A 10 -7.01 3.15 8.55
N ILE A 11 -5.81 3.47 8.06
CA ILE A 11 -4.62 3.73 8.87
C ILE A 11 -3.70 4.72 8.15
N CYS A 12 -2.95 5.49 8.93
CA CYS A 12 -1.82 6.27 8.42
C CYS A 12 -0.51 5.68 8.96
N GLU A 13 0.54 5.67 8.13
CA GLU A 13 1.89 5.59 8.65
C GLU A 13 2.24 6.94 9.27
N GLN A 14 2.74 6.93 10.51
CA GLN A 14 3.13 8.13 11.23
C GLN A 14 4.51 7.96 11.85
N PHE A 15 5.39 8.93 11.62
CA PHE A 15 6.71 9.00 12.24
C PHE A 15 7.21 10.44 12.31
N TYR A 16 8.22 10.66 13.15
CA TYR A 16 8.94 11.92 13.22
C TYR A 16 10.18 11.86 12.33
N GLU A 17 10.32 12.81 11.40
CA GLU A 17 11.46 12.96 10.50
C GLU A 17 12.42 14.01 11.08
N ALA A 18 13.47 13.55 11.76
CA ALA A 18 14.38 14.42 12.51
C ALA A 18 15.08 15.48 11.64
N ASP A 19 15.44 15.13 10.39
CA ASP A 19 16.12 16.05 9.48
C ASP A 19 15.25 17.23 9.05
N ARG A 20 13.93 17.09 9.17
CA ARG A 20 12.94 18.13 8.83
C ARG A 20 12.26 18.75 10.03
N ASP A 21 12.55 18.27 11.24
CA ASP A 21 11.85 18.66 12.47
C ASP A 21 10.32 18.61 12.29
N ALA A 22 9.83 17.50 11.73
CA ALA A 22 8.43 17.38 11.29
C ALA A 22 7.83 16.02 11.64
N ILE A 23 6.52 16.03 11.91
CA ILE A 23 5.71 14.81 11.97
C ILE A 23 5.19 14.53 10.55
N CYS A 24 5.54 13.38 10.01
CA CYS A 24 5.02 12.88 8.76
C CYS A 24 3.82 11.98 9.03
N MET A 25 2.72 12.20 8.32
CA MET A 25 1.51 11.37 8.37
C MET A 25 1.11 11.04 6.93
N LEU A 26 1.21 9.77 6.57
CA LEU A 26 0.98 9.28 5.22
C LEU A 26 -0.23 8.35 5.20
N PRO A 27 -1.29 8.66 4.43
CA PRO A 27 -2.42 7.75 4.29
C PRO A 27 -1.98 6.48 3.56
N VAL A 28 -2.41 5.33 4.06
CA VAL A 28 -2.11 4.02 3.43
C VAL A 28 -3.30 3.59 2.59
N PHE A 29 -3.00 2.99 1.44
CA PHE A 29 -3.99 2.40 0.53
C PHE A 29 -3.65 0.93 0.26
N VAL A 30 -4.67 0.11 0.03
CA VAL A 30 -4.53 -1.31 -0.34
C VAL A 30 -5.10 -1.53 -1.72
N GLY A 31 -4.25 -1.96 -2.65
CA GLY A 31 -4.64 -2.38 -3.98
C GLY A 31 -4.57 -3.90 -4.12
N PHE A 32 -5.63 -4.53 -4.60
CA PHE A 32 -5.59 -5.94 -4.99
C PHE A 32 -5.11 -6.03 -6.44
N ALA A 33 -3.95 -6.63 -6.66
CA ALA A 33 -3.34 -6.75 -7.97
C ALA A 33 -3.12 -8.21 -8.34
N ASN A 34 -3.16 -8.50 -9.64
CA ASN A 34 -2.72 -9.79 -10.17
C ASN A 34 -1.21 -9.93 -9.96
N GLY A 35 -0.77 -10.93 -9.18
CA GLY A 35 0.64 -11.19 -8.89
C GLY A 35 1.49 -11.57 -10.12
N GLU A 36 0.85 -11.94 -11.23
CA GLU A 36 1.53 -12.21 -12.51
C GLU A 36 1.79 -10.96 -13.35
N ALA A 37 1.19 -9.81 -12.98
CA ALA A 37 1.40 -8.57 -13.69
C ALA A 37 2.87 -8.12 -13.58
N PRO A 38 3.49 -7.65 -14.68
CA PRO A 38 4.88 -7.22 -14.65
C PRO A 38 5.06 -6.01 -13.72
N VAL A 39 6.03 -6.12 -12.81
CA VAL A 39 6.47 -5.01 -11.95
C VAL A 39 7.60 -4.28 -12.68
N VAL A 40 7.42 -2.99 -12.93
CA VAL A 40 8.42 -2.11 -13.53
C VAL A 40 8.85 -1.11 -12.47
N LEU A 41 10.14 -1.10 -12.15
CA LEU A 41 10.72 -0.19 -11.17
C LEU A 41 11.16 1.11 -11.85
N ASN A 42 11.02 2.23 -11.16
CA ASN A 42 11.63 3.50 -11.54
C ASN A 42 13.03 3.62 -10.91
N GLU A 43 13.72 4.74 -11.16
CA GLU A 43 15.09 4.95 -10.65
C GLU A 43 15.20 5.08 -9.13
N GLU A 44 14.09 5.27 -8.41
CA GLU A 44 14.08 5.32 -6.94
C GLU A 44 14.18 3.92 -6.31
N HIS A 45 14.00 2.84 -7.09
CA HIS A 45 13.94 1.46 -6.60
C HIS A 45 14.89 0.54 -7.36
N SER A 46 15.59 -0.34 -6.63
CA SER A 46 16.59 -1.25 -7.21
C SER A 46 16.13 -2.70 -7.35
N GLU A 47 15.18 -3.15 -6.53
CA GLU A 47 14.73 -4.54 -6.47
C GLU A 47 13.28 -4.64 -5.99
N PHE A 48 12.60 -5.74 -6.34
CA PHE A 48 11.28 -6.10 -5.77
C PHE A 48 11.15 -7.61 -5.56
N CYS A 49 10.30 -7.99 -4.63
CA CYS A 49 9.87 -9.38 -4.47
C CYS A 49 8.42 -9.47 -3.98
N TRP A 50 7.73 -10.54 -4.38
CA TRP A 50 6.47 -10.95 -3.79
C TRP A 50 6.75 -12.02 -2.72
N VAL A 51 6.39 -11.75 -1.47
CA VAL A 51 6.66 -12.65 -0.34
C VAL A 51 5.49 -12.69 0.63
N PRO A 52 5.36 -13.74 1.47
CA PRO A 52 4.39 -13.77 2.55
C PRO A 52 4.59 -12.63 3.56
N PHE A 53 3.54 -12.25 4.28
CA PHE A 53 3.56 -11.13 5.24
C PHE A 53 4.66 -11.27 6.30
N GLU A 54 4.85 -12.44 6.90
CA GLU A 54 5.91 -12.66 7.90
C GLU A 54 7.30 -12.33 7.34
N THR A 55 7.58 -12.72 6.10
CA THR A 55 8.83 -12.37 5.42
C THR A 55 8.89 -10.87 5.14
N ALA A 56 7.83 -10.27 4.58
CA ALA A 56 7.79 -8.82 4.32
C ALA A 56 8.04 -7.98 5.58
N ILE A 57 7.46 -8.37 6.72
CA ILE A 57 7.63 -7.70 8.01
C ILE A 57 9.10 -7.74 8.48
N SER A 58 9.82 -8.82 8.16
CA SER A 58 11.25 -8.94 8.50
C SER A 58 12.17 -8.10 7.60
N LEU A 59 11.72 -7.73 6.39
CA LEU A 59 12.49 -6.97 5.41
C LEU A 59 12.39 -5.44 5.62
N VAL A 60 11.34 -4.96 6.29
CA VAL A 60 11.13 -3.52 6.51
C VAL A 60 11.80 -3.01 7.80
N PRO A 61 12.61 -1.95 7.73
CA PRO A 61 13.41 -1.50 8.88
C PRO A 61 12.58 -0.77 9.94
N PHE A 62 11.50 -0.08 9.54
CA PHE A 62 10.77 0.82 10.43
C PHE A 62 9.57 0.16 11.12
N ALA A 63 9.34 0.53 12.38
CA ALA A 63 8.23 -0.01 13.16
C ALA A 63 6.85 0.36 12.58
N GLY A 64 6.72 1.56 12.00
CA GLY A 64 5.52 2.01 11.29
C GLY A 64 5.15 1.07 10.14
N GLN A 65 6.10 0.79 9.26
CA GLN A 65 5.94 -0.18 8.17
C GLN A 65 5.52 -1.58 8.66
N ARG A 66 6.15 -2.10 9.72
CA ARG A 66 5.76 -3.39 10.31
C ARG A 66 4.33 -3.37 10.85
N HIS A 67 3.91 -2.26 11.46
CA HIS A 67 2.56 -2.10 11.97
C HIS A 67 1.54 -2.05 10.84
N VAL A 68 1.83 -1.29 9.79
CA VAL A 68 1.02 -1.21 8.57
C VAL A 68 0.84 -2.59 7.93
N LEU A 69 1.91 -3.35 7.75
CA LEU A 69 1.82 -4.69 7.17
C LEU A 69 0.94 -5.64 7.98
N ARG A 70 1.04 -5.63 9.31
CA ARG A 70 0.16 -6.44 10.18
C ARG A 70 -1.29 -6.01 10.11
N HIS A 71 -1.55 -4.71 10.04
CA HIS A 71 -2.89 -4.17 9.85
C HIS A 71 -3.51 -4.62 8.53
N ILE A 72 -2.74 -4.50 7.44
CA ILE A 72 -3.18 -4.94 6.11
C ILE A 72 -3.49 -6.44 6.12
N GLN A 73 -2.62 -7.25 6.73
CA GLN A 73 -2.85 -8.69 6.85
C GLN A 73 -4.19 -8.97 7.57
N ALA A 74 -4.41 -8.37 8.74
CA ALA A 74 -5.57 -8.64 9.57
C ALA A 74 -6.90 -8.16 8.96
N GLU A 75 -6.91 -7.01 8.27
CA GLU A 75 -8.16 -6.38 7.79
C GLU A 75 -8.44 -6.60 6.31
N PHE A 76 -7.43 -6.91 5.50
CA PHE A 76 -7.58 -7.03 4.04
C PHE A 76 -7.21 -8.39 3.47
N ALA A 77 -6.32 -9.16 4.12
CA ALA A 77 -5.94 -10.49 3.66
C ALA A 77 -6.71 -11.61 4.38
N GLU A 78 -6.89 -11.48 5.69
CA GLU A 78 -7.54 -12.51 6.52
C GLU A 78 -9.07 -12.32 6.61
N LYS A 79 -9.57 -11.16 6.21
CA LYS A 79 -11.00 -10.79 6.23
C LYS A 79 -11.42 -10.21 4.89
N GLN A 80 -12.73 -10.18 4.65
CA GLN A 80 -13.26 -9.39 3.55
C GLN A 80 -13.15 -7.89 3.89
N PRO A 81 -12.50 -7.06 3.05
CA PRO A 81 -12.41 -5.63 3.27
C PRO A 81 -13.79 -4.96 3.39
N LEU A 82 -13.89 -3.96 4.26
CA LEU A 82 -15.14 -3.24 4.45
C LEU A 82 -15.44 -2.38 3.22
N ARG A 83 -16.65 -2.52 2.68
CA ARG A 83 -17.07 -1.81 1.45
C ARG A 83 -16.96 -0.29 1.56
N HIS A 84 -17.13 0.29 2.75
CA HIS A 84 -17.02 1.74 2.94
C HIS A 84 -15.59 2.28 2.77
N LEU A 85 -14.58 1.40 2.79
CA LEU A 85 -13.20 1.74 2.52
C LEU A 85 -12.86 1.69 1.02
N LEU A 86 -13.75 1.13 0.19
CA LEU A 86 -13.52 1.05 -1.26
C LEU A 86 -13.48 2.45 -1.86
N ILE A 87 -12.45 2.71 -2.67
CA ILE A 87 -12.29 3.94 -3.42
C ILE A 87 -12.82 3.70 -4.83
N ASP A 88 -13.86 4.45 -5.19
CA ASP A 88 -14.39 4.44 -6.55
C ASP A 88 -13.35 5.00 -7.50
N MET A 89 -12.72 4.10 -8.26
CA MET A 89 -11.82 4.46 -9.35
C MET A 89 -12.70 5.06 -10.45
N LEU A 90 -12.70 6.39 -10.59
CA LEU A 90 -13.32 7.06 -11.74
C LEU A 90 -12.76 6.39 -13.01
N PRO A 91 -13.62 6.03 -14.00
CA PRO A 91 -13.11 5.59 -15.28
C PRO A 91 -12.16 6.66 -15.84
N PRO A 92 -11.11 6.28 -16.58
CA PRO A 92 -10.20 7.25 -17.17
C PRO A 92 -11.02 8.28 -17.96
N ALA A 93 -10.70 9.56 -17.76
CA ALA A 93 -11.33 10.64 -18.51
C ALA A 93 -11.26 10.30 -20.00
N GLN A 94 -12.41 10.35 -20.69
CA GLN A 94 -12.40 10.15 -22.14
C GLN A 94 -11.51 11.23 -22.76
N PRO A 95 -10.63 10.88 -23.72
CA PRO A 95 -9.82 11.89 -24.39
C PRO A 95 -10.75 12.93 -25.01
N GLU A 96 -10.45 14.20 -24.76
CA GLU A 96 -11.15 15.31 -25.39
C GLU A 96 -11.01 15.17 -26.92
N THR A 97 -12.15 15.20 -27.62
CA THR A 97 -12.26 15.06 -29.09
C THR A 97 -11.55 16.15 -29.86
#